data_AF-A0A1F7XAR0-F1
#
_entry.id   AF-A0A1F7XAR0-F1
#
_cell.length_a   1.000
_cell.length_b   1.000
_cell.length_c   1.000
_cell.angle_alpha   90.00
_cell.angle_beta   90.00
_cell.angle_gamma   90.00
#
_symmetry.space_group_name_H-M   'P 1'
#
loop_
_entity.id
_entity.type
_entity.pdbx_description
1 polymer ?
#
loop_
_entity_poly.entity_id
_entity_poly.type
_entity_poly.pdbx_seq_one_letter_code
_entity_poly.pdbx_strand_id
1 'polypeptide(L)'
;MSFVDIINIVTASLLSVGGGAAIIFGLSSWLGKIWANRLMEAERAKHSKELEGLRIRWQHDSEKSLADIKTELDIYKEKHLKGHSDKLAIYRLAVDIVADLLGDLDITKLAATPPPDALQRWDKFNRGRIKAYGYLAMLAPQNVMDAFDALFDFLIMVAHGQKPYDWSTVRQLALNLLNAVRKDIAVDTNPIEYKGDL
;
A
#
# COMPACT_ATOMS: atom_id res chain seq x y z
N MET A 1 20.10 57.83 -90.05
CA MET A 1 20.06 56.62 -89.19
C MET A 1 19.24 55.58 -89.91
N SER A 2 19.76 54.36 -90.08
CA SER A 2 19.01 53.28 -90.70
C SER A 2 18.05 52.64 -89.69
N PHE A 3 16.96 52.04 -90.15
CA PHE A 3 16.02 51.29 -89.33
C PHE A 3 16.70 50.15 -88.54
N VAL A 4 17.78 49.60 -89.08
CA VAL A 4 18.62 48.57 -88.45
C VAL A 4 19.36 49.11 -87.23
N ASP A 5 19.81 50.37 -87.25
CA ASP A 5 20.52 50.99 -86.13
C ASP A 5 19.58 51.21 -84.93
N ILE A 6 18.32 51.55 -85.19
CA ILE A 6 17.29 51.74 -84.16
C ILE A 6 16.96 50.39 -83.48
N ILE A 7 16.80 49.32 -84.28
CA ILE A 7 16.57 47.97 -83.75
C ILE A 7 17.76 47.50 -82.91
N ASN A 8 18.99 47.74 -83.35
CA ASN A 8 20.19 47.34 -82.60
C ASN A 8 20.31 48.08 -81.27
N ILE A 9 20.01 49.38 -81.24
CA ILE A 9 20.01 50.17 -79.99
C ILE A 9 18.91 49.70 -79.05
N VAL A 10 17.69 49.46 -79.55
CA VAL A 10 16.56 48.97 -78.73
C VAL A 10 16.84 47.55 -78.20
N THR A 11 17.40 46.67 -79.04
CA THR A 11 17.74 45.29 -78.68
C THR A 11 18.90 45.25 -77.69
N ALA A 12 19.93 46.08 -77.87
CA ALA A 12 21.04 46.21 -76.93
C ALA A 12 20.59 46.82 -75.59
N SER A 13 19.66 47.80 -75.61
CA SER A 13 19.09 48.39 -74.40
C SER A 13 18.22 47.39 -73.63
N LEU A 14 17.39 46.61 -74.33
CA LEU A 14 16.57 45.55 -73.73
C LEU A 14 17.42 44.37 -73.24
N LEU A 15 18.51 44.02 -73.92
CA LEU A 15 19.46 43.00 -73.45
C LEU A 15 20.28 43.48 -72.26
N SER A 16 20.68 44.75 -72.19
CA SER A 16 21.43 45.28 -71.05
C SER A 16 20.54 45.42 -69.81
N VAL A 17 19.28 45.86 -69.99
CA VAL A 17 18.30 45.96 -68.90
C VAL A 17 17.76 44.58 -68.50
N GLY A 18 17.45 43.73 -69.48
CA GLY A 18 16.95 42.37 -69.27
C GLY A 18 18.01 41.40 -68.73
N GLY A 19 19.26 41.52 -69.17
CA GLY A 19 20.40 40.76 -68.64
C GLY A 19 20.74 41.15 -67.20
N GLY A 20 20.70 42.45 -66.88
CA GLY A 20 20.81 42.94 -65.51
C GLY A 20 19.67 42.43 -64.61
N ALA A 21 18.42 42.47 -65.09
CA ALA A 21 17.28 41.90 -64.38
C ALA A 21 17.44 40.39 -64.12
N ALA A 22 17.86 39.61 -65.12
CA ALA A 22 18.09 38.17 -64.97
C ALA A 22 19.16 37.84 -63.91
N ILE A 23 20.25 38.62 -63.86
CA ILE A 23 21.28 38.47 -62.82
C ILE A 23 20.72 38.81 -61.44
N ILE A 24 19.98 39.91 -61.30
CA ILE A 24 19.35 40.31 -60.04
C ILE A 24 18.35 39.26 -59.57
N PHE A 25 17.52 38.72 -60.47
CA PHE A 25 16.57 37.65 -60.16
C PHE A 25 17.29 36.35 -59.76
N GLY A 26 18.35 35.97 -60.48
CA GLY A 26 19.16 34.79 -60.16
C GLY A 26 19.84 34.89 -58.80
N LEU A 27 20.47 36.03 -58.50
CA LEU A 27 21.10 36.29 -57.20
C LEU A 27 20.08 36.39 -56.07
N SER A 28 18.92 37.00 -56.30
CA SER A 28 17.83 37.07 -55.29
C SER A 28 17.27 35.69 -54.98
N SER A 29 17.09 34.84 -55.99
CA SER A 29 16.66 33.44 -55.82
C SER A 29 17.70 32.61 -55.08
N TRP A 30 18.99 32.77 -55.40
CA TRP A 30 20.08 32.09 -54.73
C TRP A 30 20.23 32.49 -53.26
N LEU A 31 20.21 33.79 -52.97
CA LEU A 31 20.20 34.30 -51.59
C LEU A 31 18.97 33.80 -50.85
N GLY A 32 17.78 33.89 -51.44
CA GLY A 32 16.54 33.39 -50.86
C GLY A 32 16.63 31.91 -50.46
N LYS A 33 17.21 31.06 -51.30
CA LYS A 33 17.44 29.64 -50.99
C LYS A 33 18.40 29.44 -49.82
N ILE A 34 19.50 30.20 -49.74
CA ILE A 34 20.46 30.10 -48.64
C ILE A 34 19.84 30.54 -47.31
N TRP A 35 19.13 31.67 -47.31
CA TRP A 35 18.45 32.17 -46.11
C TRP A 35 17.33 31.24 -45.67
N ALA A 36 16.55 30.68 -46.60
CA ALA A 36 15.52 29.69 -46.31
C ALA A 36 16.10 28.40 -45.71
N ASN A 37 17.18 27.87 -46.29
CA ASN A 37 17.85 26.68 -45.75
C ASN A 37 18.44 26.95 -44.36
N ARG A 38 19.11 28.08 -44.17
CA ARG A 38 19.69 28.46 -42.88
C ARG A 38 18.62 28.64 -41.80
N LEU A 39 17.49 29.27 -42.15
CA LEU A 39 16.36 29.43 -41.23
C LEU A 39 15.77 28.06 -40.86
N MET A 40 15.56 27.19 -41.85
CA MET A 40 15.02 25.85 -41.63
C MET A 40 15.96 25.00 -40.76
N GLU A 41 17.27 25.06 -40.97
CA GLU A 41 18.26 24.38 -40.11
C GLU A 41 18.24 24.91 -38.68
N ALA A 42 18.14 26.23 -38.49
CA ALA A 42 18.03 26.85 -37.18
C ALA A 42 16.75 26.43 -36.44
N GLU A 43 15.60 26.39 -37.13
CA GLU A 43 14.33 25.92 -36.57
C GLU A 43 14.39 24.43 -36.22
N ARG A 44 14.95 23.58 -37.10
CA ARG A 44 15.15 22.16 -36.82
C ARG A 44 16.03 21.93 -35.59
N ALA A 45 17.14 22.67 -35.48
CA ALA A 45 18.03 22.59 -34.32
C ALA A 45 17.36 23.07 -33.02
N LYS A 46 16.49 24.10 -33.11
CA LYS A 46 15.70 24.56 -31.97
C LYS A 46 14.69 23.49 -31.53
N HIS A 47 13.92 22.92 -32.47
CA HIS A 47 12.95 21.88 -32.17
C HIS A 47 13.61 20.59 -31.67
N SER A 48 14.78 20.19 -32.20
CA SER A 48 15.49 19.02 -31.69
C SER A 48 15.92 19.21 -30.24
N LYS A 49 16.38 20.42 -29.90
CA LYS A 49 16.75 20.78 -28.51
C LYS A 49 15.52 20.82 -27.59
N GLU A 50 14.40 21.34 -28.07
CA GLU A 50 13.13 21.33 -27.32
C GLU A 50 12.64 19.91 -27.06
N LEU A 51 12.71 19.03 -28.06
CA LEU A 51 12.34 17.61 -27.94
C LEU A 51 13.23 16.88 -26.96
N GLU A 52 14.55 17.10 -27.00
CA GLU A 52 15.49 16.52 -26.05
C GLU A 52 15.21 17.00 -24.62
N GLY A 53 14.96 18.30 -24.44
CA GLY A 53 14.59 18.86 -23.14
C GLY A 53 13.27 18.31 -22.62
N LEU A 54 12.26 18.14 -23.49
CA LEU A 54 10.99 17.50 -23.13
C LEU A 54 11.21 16.04 -22.74
N ARG A 55 12.00 15.29 -23.50
CA ARG A 55 12.32 13.88 -23.22
C ARG A 55 13.01 13.73 -21.87
N ILE A 56 14.01 14.56 -21.57
CA ILE A 56 14.72 14.53 -20.29
C ILE A 56 13.77 14.85 -19.14
N ARG A 57 12.92 15.89 -19.28
CA ARG A 57 11.91 16.21 -18.26
C ARG A 57 10.94 15.06 -18.04
N TRP A 58 10.41 14.48 -19.11
CA TRP A 58 9.50 13.35 -19.02
C TRP A 58 10.13 12.12 -18.36
N GLN A 59 11.39 11.80 -18.71
CA GLN A 59 12.13 10.71 -18.08
C GLN A 59 12.34 10.97 -16.60
N HIS A 60 12.79 12.18 -16.24
CA HIS A 60 12.99 12.58 -14.86
C HIS A 60 11.68 12.54 -14.05
N ASP A 61 10.58 13.07 -14.59
CA ASP A 61 9.28 13.08 -13.92
C ASP A 61 8.72 11.66 -13.77
N SER A 62 8.95 10.79 -14.76
CA SER A 62 8.60 9.38 -14.68
C SER A 62 9.43 8.65 -13.62
N GLU A 63 10.75 8.85 -13.57
CA GLU A 63 11.63 8.25 -12.57
C GLU A 63 11.27 8.71 -11.16
N LYS A 64 11.00 10.00 -10.99
CA LYS A 64 10.55 10.58 -9.73
C LYS A 64 9.22 9.97 -9.29
N SER A 65 8.23 9.91 -10.18
CA SER A 65 6.93 9.31 -9.87
C SER A 65 7.05 7.83 -9.46
N LEU A 66 7.94 7.08 -10.12
CA LEU A 66 8.24 5.69 -9.76
C LEU A 66 8.91 5.59 -8.38
N ALA A 67 9.84 6.49 -8.05
CA ALA A 67 10.49 6.52 -6.75
C ALA A 67 9.51 6.85 -5.62
N ASP A 68 8.62 7.82 -5.86
CA ASP A 68 7.59 8.24 -4.91
C ASP A 68 6.60 7.09 -4.65
N ILE A 69 6.06 6.47 -5.71
CA ILE A 69 5.14 5.31 -5.59
C ILE A 69 5.79 4.15 -4.86
N LYS A 70 7.07 3.85 -5.13
CA LYS A 70 7.80 2.78 -4.42
C LYS A 70 7.92 3.07 -2.93
N THR A 71 8.24 4.31 -2.58
CA THR A 71 8.39 4.73 -1.18
C THR A 71 7.05 4.67 -0.45
N GLU A 72 5.96 5.11 -1.08
CA GLU A 72 4.61 4.96 -0.54
C GLU A 72 4.22 3.49 -0.36
N LEU A 73 4.54 2.64 -1.33
CA LEU A 73 4.28 1.20 -1.26
C LEU A 73 5.06 0.55 -0.12
N ASP A 74 6.33 0.91 0.07
CA ASP A 74 7.16 0.38 1.15
C ASP A 74 6.63 0.81 2.52
N ILE A 75 6.24 2.08 2.67
CA ILE A 75 5.60 2.57 3.91
C ILE A 75 4.28 1.84 4.17
N TYR A 76 3.44 1.68 3.15
CA TYR A 76 2.16 0.98 3.27
C TYR A 76 2.37 -0.48 3.66
N LYS A 77 3.26 -1.18 2.96
CA LYS A 77 3.60 -2.58 3.23
C LYS A 77 4.13 -2.75 4.65
N GLU A 78 5.08 -1.93 5.07
CA GLU A 78 5.65 -1.98 6.43
C GLU A 78 4.56 -1.76 7.48
N LYS A 79 3.72 -0.72 7.33
CA LYS A 79 2.65 -0.41 8.27
C LYS A 79 1.63 -1.53 8.39
N HIS A 80 1.19 -2.10 7.27
CA HIS A 80 0.16 -3.15 7.26
C HIS A 80 0.70 -4.51 7.69
N LEU A 81 1.88 -4.92 7.21
CA LEU A 81 2.47 -6.20 7.61
C LEU A 81 2.88 -6.19 9.08
N LYS A 82 3.49 -5.10 9.54
CA LYS A 82 3.85 -4.94 10.95
C LYS A 82 2.61 -4.91 11.83
N GLY A 83 1.58 -4.15 11.46
CA GLY A 83 0.32 -4.11 12.19
C GLY A 83 -0.35 -5.50 12.28
N HIS A 84 -0.37 -6.27 11.20
CA HIS A 84 -0.90 -7.65 11.20
C HIS A 84 -0.05 -8.59 12.06
N SER A 85 1.28 -8.50 11.94
CA SER A 85 2.24 -9.27 12.75
C SER A 85 2.11 -8.98 14.25
N ASP A 86 2.04 -7.70 14.63
CA ASP A 86 1.90 -7.27 16.02
C ASP A 86 0.56 -7.77 16.61
N LYS A 87 -0.50 -7.73 15.81
CA LYS A 87 -1.81 -8.27 16.18
C LYS A 87 -1.79 -9.78 16.40
N LEU A 88 -1.14 -10.54 15.51
CA LEU A 88 -0.92 -11.97 15.68
C LEU A 88 -0.11 -12.28 16.95
N ALA A 89 0.91 -11.49 17.24
CA ALA A 89 1.72 -11.64 18.45
C ALA A 89 0.88 -11.43 19.72
N ILE A 90 0.07 -10.37 19.76
CA ILE A 90 -0.86 -10.09 20.86
C ILE A 90 -1.87 -11.23 21.04
N TYR A 91 -2.45 -11.74 19.95
CA TYR A 91 -3.39 -12.86 20.05
C TYR A 91 -2.76 -14.15 20.53
N ARG A 92 -1.53 -14.46 20.11
CA ARG A 92 -0.79 -15.61 20.64
C ARG A 92 -0.59 -15.47 22.15
N LEU A 93 -0.13 -14.31 22.61
CA LEU A 93 0.05 -14.04 24.05
C LEU A 93 -1.25 -14.18 24.83
N ALA A 94 -2.37 -13.64 24.30
CA ALA A 94 -3.66 -13.76 24.95
C ALA A 94 -4.13 -15.23 25.02
N VAL A 95 -3.96 -16.00 23.93
CA VAL A 95 -4.31 -17.43 23.89
C VAL A 95 -3.45 -18.23 24.86
N ASP A 96 -2.14 -17.97 24.93
CA ASP A 96 -1.23 -18.65 25.88
C ASP A 96 -1.67 -18.38 27.32
N ILE A 97 -1.98 -17.12 27.66
CA ILE A 97 -2.51 -16.77 28.98
C ILE A 97 -3.83 -17.51 29.24
N VAL A 98 -4.78 -17.48 28.30
CA VAL A 98 -6.08 -18.15 28.46
C VAL A 98 -5.89 -19.65 28.69
N ALA A 99 -5.00 -20.30 27.94
CA ALA A 99 -4.70 -21.73 28.10
C ALA A 99 -4.16 -22.04 29.50
N ASP A 100 -3.20 -21.25 30.00
CA ASP A 100 -2.66 -21.39 31.36
C ASP A 100 -3.75 -21.23 32.42
N LEU A 101 -4.64 -20.25 32.25
CA LEU A 101 -5.71 -19.97 33.20
C LEU A 101 -6.78 -21.06 33.22
N LEU A 102 -7.13 -21.60 32.06
CA LEU A 102 -8.05 -22.73 31.95
C LEU A 102 -7.45 -23.97 32.62
N GLY A 103 -6.18 -24.28 32.38
CA GLY A 103 -5.50 -25.41 33.02
C GLY A 103 -5.46 -25.30 34.55
N ASP A 104 -5.19 -24.10 35.09
CA ASP A 104 -5.24 -23.87 36.54
C ASP A 104 -6.65 -24.05 37.11
N LEU A 105 -7.68 -23.57 36.39
CA LEU A 105 -9.06 -23.67 36.83
C LEU A 105 -9.56 -25.12 36.79
N ASP A 106 -9.21 -25.88 35.74
CA ASP A 106 -9.53 -27.30 35.60
C ASP A 106 -8.98 -28.11 36.76
N ILE A 107 -7.69 -27.95 37.10
CA ILE A 107 -7.07 -28.64 38.23
C ILE A 107 -7.79 -28.32 39.54
N THR A 108 -8.14 -27.05 39.78
CA THR A 108 -8.81 -26.65 41.03
C THR A 108 -10.25 -27.17 41.16
N LYS A 109 -10.96 -27.36 40.04
CA LYS A 109 -12.36 -27.79 40.05
C LYS A 109 -12.54 -29.30 39.91
N LEU A 110 -11.59 -29.98 39.27
CA LEU A 110 -11.58 -31.44 39.19
C LEU A 110 -11.01 -32.10 40.45
N ALA A 111 -10.17 -31.40 41.23
CA ALA A 111 -9.65 -31.93 42.47
C ALA A 111 -10.74 -32.04 43.54
N ALA A 112 -10.84 -33.21 44.18
CA ALA A 112 -11.78 -33.46 45.29
C ALA A 112 -11.55 -32.53 46.49
N THR A 113 -10.33 -32.04 46.66
CA THR A 113 -9.95 -31.06 47.66
C THR A 113 -9.18 -29.92 46.98
N PRO A 114 -9.42 -28.65 47.37
CA PRO A 114 -8.65 -27.53 46.83
C PRO A 114 -7.15 -27.76 47.04
N PRO A 115 -6.32 -27.53 46.00
CA PRO A 115 -4.89 -27.69 46.14
C PRO A 115 -4.34 -26.68 47.16
N PRO A 116 -3.23 -27.01 47.85
CA PRO A 116 -2.69 -26.17 48.93
C PRO A 116 -2.25 -24.77 48.46
N ASP A 117 -2.06 -24.57 47.16
CA ASP A 117 -1.69 -23.32 46.50
C ASP A 117 -2.87 -22.57 45.86
N ALA A 118 -4.13 -22.93 46.20
CA ALA A 118 -5.33 -22.38 45.57
C ALA A 118 -5.40 -20.83 45.57
N LEU A 119 -4.96 -20.18 46.65
CA LEU A 119 -4.90 -18.71 46.72
C LEU A 119 -3.91 -18.11 45.72
N GLN A 120 -2.75 -18.74 45.53
CA GLN A 120 -1.74 -18.28 44.56
C GLN A 120 -2.23 -18.49 43.13
N ARG A 121 -2.90 -19.62 42.85
CA ARG A 121 -3.54 -19.86 41.55
C ARG A 121 -4.62 -18.83 41.24
N TRP A 122 -5.38 -18.41 42.25
CA TRP A 122 -6.39 -17.37 42.09
C TRP A 122 -5.79 -15.97 41.83
N ASP A 123 -4.68 -15.60 42.49
CA ASP A 123 -3.95 -14.37 42.16
C ASP A 123 -3.41 -14.43 40.72
N LYS A 124 -2.81 -15.56 40.32
CA LYS A 124 -2.36 -15.80 38.95
C LYS A 124 -3.51 -15.68 37.95
N PHE A 125 -4.68 -16.23 38.25
CA PHE A 125 -5.90 -16.09 37.45
C PHE A 125 -6.30 -14.64 37.21
N ASN A 126 -6.44 -13.85 38.29
CA ASN A 126 -6.85 -12.45 38.17
C ASN A 126 -5.82 -11.62 37.41
N ARG A 127 -4.52 -11.82 37.68
CA ARG A 127 -3.44 -11.14 36.95
C ARG A 127 -3.42 -11.51 35.48
N GLY A 128 -3.56 -12.79 35.17
CA GLY A 128 -3.62 -13.30 33.81
C GLY A 128 -4.78 -12.69 33.04
N ARG A 129 -5.98 -12.70 33.62
CA ARG A 129 -7.18 -12.09 33.02
C ARG A 129 -6.96 -10.62 32.68
N ILE A 130 -6.47 -9.83 33.63
CA ILE A 130 -6.22 -8.38 33.43
C ILE A 130 -5.16 -8.15 32.35
N LYS A 131 -4.10 -8.95 32.33
CA LYS A 131 -3.06 -8.87 31.28
C LYS A 131 -3.62 -9.20 29.91
N ALA A 132 -4.34 -10.31 29.77
CA ALA A 132 -4.95 -10.72 28.50
C ALA A 132 -5.94 -9.66 28.00
N TYR A 133 -6.79 -9.13 28.89
CA TYR A 133 -7.70 -8.03 28.55
C TYR A 133 -6.93 -6.79 28.07
N GLY A 134 -5.87 -6.39 28.78
CA GLY A 134 -5.03 -5.25 28.40
C GLY A 134 -4.35 -5.45 27.04
N TYR A 135 -3.84 -6.64 26.76
CA TYR A 135 -3.26 -6.97 25.45
C TYR A 135 -4.31 -6.92 24.34
N LEU A 136 -5.47 -7.56 24.54
CA LEU A 136 -6.55 -7.57 23.55
C LEU A 136 -7.08 -6.15 23.29
N ALA A 137 -7.31 -5.34 24.33
CA ALA A 137 -7.85 -3.99 24.19
C ALA A 137 -6.98 -3.04 23.34
N MET A 138 -5.70 -3.34 23.10
CA MET A 138 -4.85 -2.52 22.25
C MET A 138 -5.21 -2.61 20.77
N LEU A 139 -5.60 -3.79 20.28
CA LEU A 139 -5.74 -4.06 18.83
C LEU A 139 -6.98 -4.87 18.45
N ALA A 140 -7.65 -5.49 19.42
CA ALA A 140 -8.78 -6.38 19.18
C ALA A 140 -10.07 -5.59 18.94
N PRO A 141 -10.90 -6.02 17.98
CA PRO A 141 -12.24 -5.45 17.79
C PRO A 141 -13.20 -5.89 18.90
N GLN A 142 -14.34 -5.20 19.00
CA GLN A 142 -15.34 -5.45 20.05
C GLN A 142 -15.82 -6.90 20.10
N ASN A 143 -16.02 -7.55 18.95
CA ASN A 143 -16.48 -8.95 18.92
C ASN A 143 -15.49 -9.95 19.53
N VAL A 144 -14.18 -9.63 19.54
CA VAL A 144 -13.17 -10.45 20.22
C VAL A 144 -13.22 -10.18 21.73
N MET A 145 -13.39 -8.91 22.12
CA MET A 145 -13.55 -8.52 23.52
C MET A 145 -14.80 -9.17 24.13
N ASP A 146 -15.95 -9.11 23.45
CA ASP A 146 -17.21 -9.72 23.91
C ASP A 146 -17.06 -11.24 24.11
N ALA A 147 -16.35 -11.92 23.20
CA ALA A 147 -16.11 -13.35 23.31
C ALA A 147 -15.16 -13.70 24.47
N PHE A 148 -14.17 -12.84 24.73
CA PHE A 148 -13.28 -12.96 25.88
C PHE A 148 -14.06 -12.76 27.19
N ASP A 149 -14.87 -11.71 27.27
CA ASP A 149 -15.69 -11.39 28.45
C ASP A 149 -16.69 -12.51 28.74
N ALA A 150 -17.37 -13.03 27.72
CA ALA A 150 -18.29 -14.16 27.88
C ALA A 150 -17.60 -15.41 28.48
N LEU A 151 -16.36 -15.71 28.06
CA LEU A 151 -15.57 -16.79 28.65
C LEU A 151 -15.21 -16.49 30.10
N PHE A 152 -14.62 -15.33 30.38
CA PHE A 152 -14.12 -15.03 31.72
C PHE A 152 -15.23 -14.80 32.74
N ASP A 153 -16.36 -14.20 32.36
CA ASP A 153 -17.52 -14.07 33.23
C ASP A 153 -18.03 -15.45 33.67
N PHE A 154 -18.10 -16.40 32.74
CA PHE A 154 -18.44 -17.79 33.08
C PHE A 154 -17.43 -18.39 34.06
N LEU A 155 -16.13 -18.26 33.80
CA LEU A 155 -15.08 -18.80 34.67
C LEU A 155 -15.11 -18.16 36.07
N ILE A 156 -15.39 -16.86 36.18
CA ILE A 156 -15.54 -16.14 37.45
C ILE A 156 -16.76 -16.63 38.22
N MET A 157 -17.91 -16.80 37.54
CA MET A 157 -19.11 -17.38 38.16
C MET A 157 -18.84 -18.78 38.69
N VAL A 158 -18.11 -19.60 37.95
CA VAL A 158 -17.68 -20.94 38.37
C VAL A 158 -16.71 -20.89 39.56
N ALA A 159 -15.76 -19.96 39.55
CA ALA A 159 -14.82 -19.77 40.66
C ALA A 159 -15.54 -19.40 41.96
N HIS A 160 -16.55 -18.52 41.90
CA HIS A 160 -17.36 -18.11 43.05
C HIS A 160 -18.49 -19.09 43.42
N GLY A 161 -18.60 -20.23 42.74
CA GLY A 161 -19.62 -21.25 43.03
C GLY A 161 -21.04 -20.84 42.62
N GLN A 162 -21.19 -19.82 41.78
CA GLN A 162 -22.48 -19.36 41.26
C GLN A 162 -22.98 -20.22 40.09
N LYS A 163 -22.06 -20.90 39.39
CA LYS A 163 -22.36 -21.86 38.33
C LYS A 163 -21.53 -23.15 38.52
N PRO A 164 -22.06 -24.32 38.14
CA PRO A 164 -21.27 -25.55 38.10
C PRO A 164 -20.20 -25.45 37.01
N TYR A 165 -19.05 -26.06 37.26
CA TYR A 165 -18.03 -26.24 36.23
C TYR A 165 -18.53 -27.27 35.21
N ASP A 166 -18.56 -26.87 33.93
CA ASP A 166 -18.90 -27.73 32.80
C ASP A 166 -17.90 -27.50 31.67
N TRP A 167 -17.13 -28.54 31.36
CA TRP A 167 -16.11 -28.48 30.31
C TRP A 167 -16.69 -28.19 28.93
N SER A 168 -17.90 -28.69 28.62
CA SER A 168 -18.52 -28.48 27.31
C SER A 168 -18.81 -27.00 27.08
N THR A 169 -19.35 -26.32 28.10
CA THR A 169 -19.58 -24.88 28.09
C THR A 169 -18.27 -24.08 28.01
N VAL A 170 -17.26 -24.41 28.83
CA VAL A 170 -15.94 -23.75 28.79
C VAL A 170 -15.33 -23.85 27.40
N ARG A 171 -15.33 -25.05 26.81
CA ARG A 171 -14.83 -25.30 25.47
C ARG A 171 -15.58 -24.49 24.41
N GLN A 172 -16.91 -24.43 24.48
CA GLN A 172 -17.69 -23.68 23.51
C GLN A 172 -17.35 -22.19 23.56
N LEU A 173 -17.21 -21.62 24.76
CA LEU A 173 -16.82 -20.23 24.95
C LEU A 173 -15.39 -19.97 24.47
N ALA A 174 -14.45 -20.88 24.74
CA ALA A 174 -13.08 -20.81 24.24
C ALA A 174 -13.02 -20.89 22.71
N LEU A 175 -13.81 -21.76 22.08
CA LEU A 175 -13.93 -21.85 20.61
C LEU A 175 -14.54 -20.58 20.01
N ASN A 176 -15.53 -19.99 20.67
CA ASN A 176 -16.11 -18.72 20.24
C ASN A 176 -15.05 -17.60 20.24
N LEU A 177 -14.22 -17.52 21.28
CA LEU A 177 -13.09 -16.59 21.34
C LEU A 177 -12.09 -16.85 20.22
N LEU A 178 -11.67 -18.11 20.00
CA LEU A 178 -10.75 -18.47 18.94
C LEU A 178 -11.30 -18.14 17.54
N ASN A 179 -12.59 -18.38 17.31
CA ASN A 179 -13.24 -18.05 16.04
C ASN A 179 -13.36 -16.53 15.84
N ALA A 180 -13.64 -15.76 16.89
CA ALA A 180 -13.63 -14.30 16.83
C ALA A 180 -12.24 -13.76 16.44
N VAL A 181 -11.18 -14.31 17.07
CA VAL A 181 -9.79 -13.99 16.74
C VAL A 181 -9.48 -14.36 15.29
N ARG A 182 -9.79 -15.58 14.86
CA ARG A 182 -9.54 -16.07 13.48
C ARG A 182 -10.20 -15.22 12.41
N LYS A 183 -11.45 -14.81 12.65
CA LYS A 183 -12.22 -13.96 11.74
C LYS A 183 -11.57 -12.58 11.60
N ASP A 184 -11.06 -12.04 12.70
CA ASP A 184 -10.44 -10.72 12.73
C ASP A 184 -9.04 -10.68 12.08
N ILE A 185 -8.23 -11.74 12.23
CA ILE A 185 -6.94 -11.86 11.50
C ILE A 185 -7.09 -12.27 10.04
N ALA A 186 -8.31 -12.53 9.57
CA ALA A 186 -8.65 -12.97 8.22
C ALA A 186 -7.89 -14.23 7.75
N VAL A 187 -7.55 -15.14 8.68
CA VAL A 187 -6.85 -16.41 8.32
C VAL A 187 -7.81 -17.37 7.62
N ASP A 188 -8.99 -17.57 8.19
CA ASP A 188 -10.09 -18.35 7.62
C ASP A 188 -11.37 -17.95 8.34
N THR A 189 -12.43 -17.66 7.58
CA THR A 189 -13.71 -17.18 8.12
C THR A 189 -14.66 -18.31 8.49
N ASN A 190 -14.34 -19.56 8.09
CA ASN A 190 -15.11 -20.72 8.48
C ASN A 190 -14.92 -21.00 9.97
N PRO A 191 -16.01 -21.11 10.75
CA PRO A 191 -15.91 -21.39 12.18
C PRO A 191 -15.31 -22.79 12.41
N ILE A 192 -14.41 -22.90 13.39
CA ILE A 192 -14.00 -24.19 13.95
C ILE A 192 -15.07 -24.62 14.93
N GLU A 193 -15.47 -25.87 14.83
CA GLU A 193 -16.41 -26.53 15.73
C GLU A 193 -15.75 -27.76 16.33
N TYR A 194 -16.07 -28.06 17.58
CA TYR A 194 -15.69 -29.33 18.18
C TYR A 194 -16.57 -30.45 17.63
N LYS A 195 -15.94 -31.50 17.10
CA LYS A 195 -16.61 -32.69 16.51
C LYS A 195 -16.26 -33.99 17.25
N GLY A 196 -15.80 -33.90 18.49
CA GLY A 196 -15.54 -35.07 19.32
C GLY A 196 -16.73 -35.40 20.23
N ASP A 197 -16.57 -36.46 21.04
CA ASP A 197 -17.66 -37.05 21.83
C ASP A 197 -17.61 -36.68 23.33
N LEU A 198 -16.69 -35.81 23.75
CA LEU A 198 -16.49 -35.40 25.15
C LEU A 198 -17.11 -34.04 25.47
#